data_AF-A0A4Q3W6C1-F1
#
_entry.id   AF-A0A4Q3W6C1-F1
#
_cell.length_a   1.000
_cell.length_b   1.000
_cell.length_c   1.000
_cell.angle_alpha   90.00
_cell.angle_beta   90.00
_cell.angle_gamma   90.00
#
_symmetry.space_group_name_H-M   'P 1'
#
loop_
_entity.id
_entity.type
_entity.pdbx_description
1 polymer ?
#
loop_
_entity_poly.entity_id
_entity_poly.type
_entity_poly.pdbx_seq_one_letter_code
_entity_poly.pdbx_strand_id
1 'polypeptide(L)'
;MHLLQAGNQFEWQKLLLGEEEWSFMPEVLFRTLIMFILVLSALRILGKRGVRQLSIFELVVIISLGSAAGDPMFYKDVGIVPAIGVFTVVVSSYYLVTYLVGKSK
;
A
#
# COMPACT_ATOMS: atom_id res chain seq x y z
N MET A 1 -41.71 -1.63 24.49
CA MET A 1 -40.91 -2.85 24.78
C MET A 1 -39.91 -3.09 23.63
N HIS A 2 -39.06 -2.10 23.30
CA HIS A 2 -38.11 -2.17 22.17
C HIS A 2 -36.71 -1.61 22.51
N LEU A 3 -36.43 -1.33 23.78
CA LEU A 3 -35.19 -0.69 24.25
C LEU A 3 -34.30 -1.59 25.12
N LEU A 4 -34.52 -2.91 25.11
CA LEU A 4 -33.76 -3.87 25.92
C LEU A 4 -33.18 -5.01 25.08
N GLN A 5 -32.46 -4.66 24.02
CA GLN A 5 -31.49 -5.54 23.36
C GLN A 5 -30.15 -4.83 23.16
N ALA A 6 -29.67 -4.14 24.21
CA ALA A 6 -28.22 -3.97 24.40
C ALA A 6 -27.68 -5.29 24.97
N GLY A 7 -27.88 -6.38 24.23
CA GLY A 7 -27.37 -7.70 24.53
C GLY A 7 -25.88 -7.70 24.23
N ASN A 8 -25.08 -7.84 25.28
CA ASN A 8 -23.64 -8.02 25.27
C ASN A 8 -23.16 -8.99 24.17
N GLN A 9 -22.80 -8.46 23.01
CA GLN A 9 -22.06 -9.17 21.98
C GLN A 9 -20.86 -8.29 21.64
N PHE A 10 -19.85 -8.30 22.51
CA PHE A 10 -18.49 -8.06 22.03
C PHE A 10 -18.24 -9.18 21.01
N GLU A 11 -18.60 -8.92 19.75
CA GLU A 11 -18.41 -9.85 18.65
C GLU A 11 -16.91 -9.86 18.37
N TRP A 12 -16.16 -10.62 19.17
CA TRP A 12 -14.72 -10.82 19.03
C TRP A 12 -14.34 -11.18 17.59
N GLN A 13 -15.24 -11.85 16.87
CA GLN A 13 -15.09 -12.15 15.46
C GLN A 13 -15.11 -10.88 14.59
N LYS A 14 -16.09 -9.98 14.75
CA LYS A 14 -16.10 -8.68 14.06
C LYS A 14 -14.94 -7.78 14.49
N LEU A 15 -14.50 -7.89 15.74
CA LEU A 15 -13.38 -7.11 16.25
C LEU A 15 -12.02 -7.58 15.68
N LEU A 16 -11.82 -8.90 15.54
CA LEU A 16 -10.56 -9.48 15.08
C LEU A 16 -10.48 -9.64 13.56
N LEU A 17 -11.59 -9.92 12.88
CA LEU A 17 -11.64 -10.22 11.44
C LEU A 17 -12.40 -9.17 10.63
N GLY A 18 -13.07 -8.23 11.30
CA GLY A 18 -13.96 -7.29 10.63
C GLY A 18 -15.14 -8.01 9.99
N GLU A 19 -15.52 -7.55 8.80
CA GLU A 19 -16.55 -8.16 7.95
C GLU A 19 -15.98 -9.21 6.97
N GLU A 20 -14.69 -9.51 7.05
CA GLU A 20 -14.02 -10.41 6.10
C GLU A 20 -14.14 -11.88 6.48
N GLU A 21 -14.22 -12.74 5.46
CA GLU A 21 -14.26 -14.19 5.65
C GLU A 21 -12.87 -14.75 6.00
N TRP A 22 -12.84 -15.75 6.89
CA TRP A 22 -11.62 -16.51 7.22
C TRP A 22 -10.92 -17.12 5.99
N SER A 23 -11.67 -17.38 4.92
CA SER A 23 -11.19 -17.91 3.64
C SER A 23 -10.24 -16.95 2.93
N PHE A 24 -10.35 -15.64 3.18
CA PHE A 24 -9.56 -14.61 2.49
C PHE A 24 -8.19 -14.35 3.13
N MET A 25 -7.98 -14.76 4.39
CA MET A 25 -6.71 -14.56 5.11
C MET A 25 -5.46 -15.11 4.38
N PRO A 26 -5.46 -16.36 3.85
CA PRO A 26 -4.34 -16.87 3.06
C PRO A 26 -4.07 -16.06 1.79
N GLU A 27 -5.14 -15.56 1.15
CA GLU A 27 -5.02 -14.72 -0.04
C GLU A 27 -4.40 -13.36 0.31
N VAL A 28 -4.81 -12.73 1.41
CA VAL A 28 -4.19 -11.50 1.95
C VAL A 28 -2.70 -11.70 2.18
N LEU A 29 -2.28 -12.81 2.82
CA LEU A 29 -0.87 -13.09 3.05
C LEU A 29 -0.10 -13.24 1.73
N PHE A 30 -0.66 -13.94 0.75
CA PHE A 30 -0.04 -14.11 -0.55
C PHE A 30 0.07 -12.79 -1.34
N ARG A 31 -1.01 -12.00 -1.39
CA ARG A 31 -1.05 -10.66 -1.98
C ARG A 31 -0.03 -9.74 -1.30
N THR A 32 0.08 -9.82 0.02
CA THR A 32 1.07 -9.07 0.81
C THR A 32 2.49 -9.42 0.41
N LEU A 33 2.82 -10.70 0.21
CA LEU A 33 4.16 -11.10 -0.25
C LEU A 33 4.50 -10.52 -1.63
N ILE A 34 3.56 -10.58 -2.57
CA ILE A 34 3.74 -10.01 -3.92
C ILE A 34 3.95 -8.51 -3.83
N MET A 35 3.07 -7.81 -3.11
CA MET A 35 3.12 -6.37 -2.97
C MET A 35 4.35 -5.90 -2.18
N PHE A 36 4.83 -6.70 -1.21
CA PHE A 36 6.07 -6.42 -0.49
C PHE A 36 7.29 -6.44 -1.43
N ILE A 37 7.40 -7.43 -2.31
CA ILE A 37 8.47 -7.49 -3.33
C ILE A 37 8.38 -6.27 -4.27
N LEU A 38 7.17 -5.90 -4.66
CA LEU A 38 6.92 -4.76 -5.55
C LEU A 38 7.29 -3.42 -4.89
N VAL A 39 6.92 -3.22 -3.63
CA VAL A 39 7.32 -2.06 -2.83
C VAL A 39 8.83 -2.01 -2.66
N LEU A 40 9.48 -3.12 -2.28
CA LEU A 40 10.95 -3.16 -2.16
C LEU A 40 11.64 -2.82 -3.47
N SER A 41 11.11 -3.30 -4.60
CA SER A 41 11.62 -2.98 -5.93
C SER A 41 11.51 -1.49 -6.22
N ALA A 42 10.35 -0.88 -5.95
CA ALA A 42 10.15 0.56 -6.09
C ALA A 42 11.09 1.36 -5.16
N LEU A 43 11.18 1.00 -3.88
CA LEU A 43 12.07 1.64 -2.92
C LEU A 43 13.53 1.57 -3.35
N ARG A 44 13.99 0.43 -3.85
CA ARG A 44 15.36 0.27 -4.36
C ARG A 44 15.62 1.15 -5.58
N ILE A 45 14.59 1.36 -6.39
CA ILE A 45 14.64 2.21 -7.58
C ILE A 45 14.68 3.70 -7.18
N LEU A 46 13.89 4.15 -6.20
CA LEU A 46 13.87 5.54 -5.73
C LEU A 46 15.07 5.89 -4.83
N GLY A 47 15.50 4.97 -3.97
CA GLY A 47 16.47 5.20 -2.89
C GLY A 47 17.94 5.02 -3.26
N LYS A 48 18.35 5.30 -4.50
CA LYS A 48 19.77 5.19 -4.91
C LYS A 48 20.73 6.10 -4.13
N ARG A 49 20.20 7.02 -3.32
CA ARG A 49 20.92 7.90 -2.39
C ARG A 49 20.75 7.33 -0.98
N GLY A 50 21.83 7.25 -0.19
CA GLY A 50 21.76 6.66 1.15
C GLY A 50 20.65 7.27 2.02
N VAL A 51 20.11 6.52 2.97
CA VAL A 51 18.94 6.85 3.83
C VAL A 51 18.99 8.29 4.42
N ARG A 52 20.20 8.83 4.62
CA ARG A 52 20.46 10.18 5.15
C ARG A 52 20.32 11.33 4.16
N GLN A 53 20.14 11.06 2.88
CA GLN A 53 20.06 12.05 1.80
C GLN A 53 18.78 11.91 0.95
N LEU A 54 17.78 11.15 1.43
CA LEU A 54 16.50 11.11 0.75
C LEU A 54 15.89 12.52 0.75
N SER A 55 15.52 13.00 -0.43
CA SER A 55 14.83 14.27 -0.58
C SER A 55 13.45 14.18 0.09
N ILE A 56 12.94 15.30 0.62
CA ILE A 56 11.55 15.40 1.10
C ILE A 56 10.57 14.91 0.03
N PHE A 57 10.89 15.16 -1.25
CA PHE A 57 10.11 14.67 -2.37
C PHE A 57 10.08 13.13 -2.47
N GLU A 58 11.23 12.47 -2.30
CA GLU A 58 11.33 11.01 -2.32
C GLU A 58 10.54 10.39 -1.17
N LEU A 59 10.60 11.00 0.02
CA LEU A 59 9.81 10.58 1.17
C LEU A 59 8.31 10.64 0.90
N VAL A 60 7.81 11.74 0.31
CA VAL A 60 6.39 11.87 -0.04
C VAL A 60 5.98 10.77 -1.02
N VAL A 61 6.77 10.51 -2.06
CA VAL A 61 6.46 9.44 -3.03
C VAL A 61 6.42 8.07 -2.36
N ILE A 62 7.38 7.77 -1.48
CA ILE A 62 7.43 6.50 -0.74
C ILE A 62 6.18 6.33 0.14
N ILE A 63 5.77 7.38 0.85
CA ILE A 63 4.57 7.34 1.70
C ILE A 63 3.32 7.11 0.84
N SER A 64 3.19 7.82 -0.29
CA SER A 64 2.06 7.63 -1.22
C SER A 64 2.00 6.21 -1.80
N LEU A 65 3.15 5.65 -2.20
CA LEU A 65 3.25 4.28 -2.69
C LEU A 65 2.88 3.26 -1.60
N GLY A 66 3.29 3.50 -0.35
CA GLY A 66 2.92 2.66 0.79
C GLY A 66 1.41 2.61 1.01
N SER A 67 0.73 3.76 0.92
CA SER A 67 -0.74 3.82 1.00
C SER A 67 -1.39 3.03 -0.14
N ALA A 68 -0.98 3.28 -1.39
CA ALA A 68 -1.54 2.61 -2.56
C ALA A 68 -1.26 1.10 -2.59
N ALA A 69 -0.17 0.65 -1.96
CA ALA A 69 0.14 -0.78 -1.84
C ALA A 69 -0.74 -1.49 -0.81
N GLY A 70 -1.24 -0.77 0.20
CA GLY A 70 -2.15 -1.34 1.21
C GLY A 70 -3.48 -1.79 0.61
N ASP A 71 -4.00 -1.05 -0.37
CA ASP A 71 -5.30 -1.32 -0.97
C ASP A 71 -5.44 -2.77 -1.51
N PRO A 72 -4.59 -3.27 -2.43
CA PRO A 72 -4.68 -4.66 -2.91
C PRO A 72 -4.31 -5.71 -1.86
N MET A 73 -3.63 -5.33 -0.76
CA MET A 73 -3.30 -6.26 0.32
C MET A 73 -4.53 -6.58 1.17
N PHE A 74 -5.35 -5.58 1.49
CA PHE A 74 -6.47 -5.73 2.40
C PHE A 74 -7.82 -5.92 1.71
N TYR A 75 -8.00 -5.40 0.50
CA TYR A 75 -9.30 -5.33 -0.14
C TYR A 75 -9.41 -6.30 -1.32
N LYS A 76 -10.47 -7.11 -1.32
CA LYS A 76 -10.76 -8.10 -2.36
C LYS A 76 -11.13 -7.49 -3.70
N ASP A 77 -11.74 -6.30 -3.68
CA ASP A 77 -12.14 -5.51 -4.84
C ASP A 77 -10.96 -4.82 -5.53
N VAL A 78 -9.80 -4.73 -4.87
CA VAL A 78 -8.59 -4.15 -5.45
C VAL A 78 -7.64 -5.25 -5.91
N GLY A 79 -7.44 -5.35 -7.22
CA GLY A 79 -6.51 -6.28 -7.83
C GLY A 79 -5.05 -5.81 -7.76
N ILE A 80 -4.11 -6.75 -7.87
CA ILE A 80 -2.67 -6.46 -7.94
C ILE A 80 -2.30 -5.72 -9.23
N VAL A 81 -2.98 -6.00 -10.35
CA VAL A 81 -2.69 -5.39 -11.66
C VAL A 81 -2.88 -3.87 -11.66
N PRO A 82 -4.00 -3.31 -11.16
CA PRO A 82 -4.13 -1.86 -10.94
C PRO A 82 -3.00 -1.27 -10.10
N ALA A 83 -2.60 -1.96 -9.02
CA ALA A 83 -1.53 -1.49 -8.15
C ALA A 83 -0.17 -1.46 -8.87
N ILE A 84 0.16 -2.47 -9.68
CA ILE A 84 1.34 -2.46 -10.56
C ILE A 84 1.29 -1.24 -11.49
N GLY A 85 0.13 -0.93 -12.06
CA GLY A 85 -0.06 0.25 -12.91
C GLY A 85 0.24 1.55 -12.19
N VAL A 86 -0.34 1.75 -11.00
CA VAL A 86 -0.09 2.92 -10.15
C VAL A 86 1.40 3.06 -9.82
N PHE A 87 2.03 1.98 -9.38
CA PHE A 87 3.47 1.97 -9.09
C PHE A 87 4.31 2.36 -10.30
N THR A 88 4.00 1.80 -11.46
CA THR A 88 4.70 2.09 -12.71
C THR A 88 4.60 3.57 -13.07
N VAL A 89 3.40 4.16 -13.00
CA VAL A 89 3.17 5.57 -13.31
C VAL A 89 3.90 6.49 -12.33
N VAL A 90 3.80 6.22 -11.03
CA VAL A 90 4.41 7.05 -9.98
C VAL A 90 5.93 7.01 -10.06
N VAL A 91 6.52 5.81 -10.18
CA VAL A 91 7.98 5.64 -10.30
C VAL A 91 8.50 6.32 -11.57
N SER A 92 7.80 6.15 -12.70
CA SER A 92 8.18 6.79 -13.97
C SER A 92 8.10 8.32 -13.89
N SER A 93 7.06 8.84 -13.25
CA SER A 93 6.88 10.28 -13.04
C SER A 93 7.98 10.86 -12.15
N TYR A 94 8.37 10.14 -11.08
CA TYR A 94 9.48 10.54 -10.22
C TYR A 94 10.78 10.68 -11.02
N TYR A 95 11.09 9.72 -11.90
CA TYR A 95 12.28 9.80 -12.76
C TYR A 95 12.20 10.95 -13.75
N LEU A 96 11.05 11.16 -14.37
CA LEU A 96 10.84 12.23 -15.34
C LEU A 96 11.07 13.60 -14.68
N VAL A 97 10.50 13.84 -13.52
CA VAL A 97 10.71 15.07 -12.74
C VAL A 97 12.19 15.22 -12.36
N THR A 98 12.81 14.17 -11.82
CA THR A 98 14.22 14.22 -11.41
C THR A 98 15.15 14.49 -12.60
N TYR A 99 14.87 13.92 -13.77
CA TYR A 99 15.62 14.16 -14.99
C TYR A 99 15.46 15.60 -15.49
N LEU A 100 14.23 16.13 -15.52
CA LEU A 100 13.97 17.51 -15.94
C LEU A 100 14.61 18.54 -15.01
N VAL A 101 14.50 18.34 -13.70
CA VAL A 101 15.12 19.23 -12.70
C VAL A 101 16.65 19.14 -12.76
N GLY A 102 17.21 17.94 -12.93
CA GLY A 102 18.66 17.74 -13.06
C GLY A 102 19.26 18.34 -14.34
N LYS A 103 18.48 18.48 -15.40
CA LYS A 103 18.89 19.10 -16.68
C LYS A 103 18.90 20.64 -16.63
N SER A 104 18.28 21.25 -15.62
CA SER A 104 18.21 22.71 -15.45
C SER A 104 19.34 23.27 -14.57
N LYS A 105 20.51 22.63 -14.56
CA LYS A 105 21.73 23.12 -13.93
C LYS A 105 22.88 23.16 -14.91
#